data_AF-A0ABD1S2W6-F1
#
_entry.id   AF-A0ABD1S2W6-F1
#
_cell.length_a   1.000
_cell.length_b   1.000
_cell.length_c   1.000
_cell.angle_alpha   90.00
_cell.angle_beta   90.00
_cell.angle_gamma   90.00
#
_symmetry.space_group_name_H-M   'P 1'
#
loop_
_entity.id
_entity.type
_entity.pdbx_description
1 polymer ?
#
loop_
_entity_poly.entity_id
_entity_poly.type
_entity_poly.pdbx_seq_one_letter_code
_entity_poly.pdbx_strand_id
1 'polypeptide(L)'
;MISIAAHTTILPASRFLNPGLPNERLEPAEYENTTKLLMVITGFLNDTRSNQKEKADGKMNLVLLHQNENPQACIDESIAYVKEIVEMNRKEFLKHVLMDGFVDLPKPCKNLHLSCMRVFQMFFKIVSQKPVSFSCGICPNDRK
;
A
#
# COMPACT_ATOMS: atom_id res chain seq x y z
N MET A 1 0.37 2.14 -9.60
CA MET A 1 0.64 2.59 -8.20
C MET A 1 1.41 3.91 -8.09
N ILE A 2 1.76 4.58 -9.21
CA ILE A 2 2.32 5.94 -9.19
C ILE A 2 1.32 6.97 -8.62
N SER A 3 0.02 6.73 -8.77
CA SER A 3 -1.07 7.61 -8.35
C SER A 3 -1.13 7.96 -6.86
N ILE A 4 -0.55 7.15 -5.97
CA ILE A 4 -0.48 7.47 -4.53
C ILE A 4 0.55 8.56 -4.22
N ALA A 5 1.42 8.88 -5.19
CA ALA A 5 2.41 9.95 -5.15
C ALA A 5 3.36 9.95 -3.94
N ALA A 6 3.47 8.86 -3.16
CA ALA A 6 4.37 8.82 -2.00
C ALA A 6 5.83 9.18 -2.36
N HIS A 7 6.29 8.78 -3.55
CA HIS A 7 7.61 9.11 -4.07
C HIS A 7 7.88 10.62 -4.20
N THR A 8 6.87 11.45 -4.48
CA THR A 8 7.06 12.90 -4.67
C THR A 8 7.46 13.61 -3.38
N THR A 9 7.20 12.99 -2.23
CA THR A 9 7.64 13.50 -0.93
C THR A 9 8.95 12.87 -0.49
N ILE A 10 9.10 11.56 -0.71
CA ILE A 10 10.21 10.78 -0.17
C ILE A 10 11.50 10.98 -0.97
N LEU A 11 11.42 11.06 -2.30
CA LEU A 11 12.60 11.17 -3.15
C LEU A 11 13.29 12.53 -2.98
N PRO A 12 12.58 13.69 -2.99
CA PRO A 12 13.21 14.97 -2.68
C PRO A 12 13.78 15.01 -1.26
N ALA A 13 13.04 14.52 -0.26
CA ALA A 13 13.55 14.47 1.11
C ALA A 13 14.79 13.56 1.25
N SER A 14 14.85 12.45 0.51
CA SER A 14 16.04 11.59 0.45
C SER A 14 17.25 12.31 -0.15
N ARG A 15 17.03 13.13 -1.18
CA ARG A 15 18.08 13.97 -1.79
C ARG A 15 18.58 15.05 -0.83
N PHE A 16 17.69 15.65 -0.03
CA PHE A 16 18.10 16.58 1.02
C PHE A 16 18.91 15.90 2.13
N LEU A 17 18.54 14.68 2.52
CA LEU A 17 19.27 13.90 3.54
C LEU A 17 20.60 13.34 3.04
N ASN A 18 20.72 13.09 1.73
CA ASN A 18 21.97 12.69 1.09
C ASN A 18 22.17 13.40 -0.26
N PRO A 19 22.86 14.55 -0.27
CA PRO A 19 23.20 15.29 -1.49
C PRO A 19 24.15 14.55 -2.45
N GLY A 20 24.64 13.35 -2.08
CA GLY A 20 25.38 12.45 -2.98
C GLY A 20 24.50 11.47 -3.75
N LEU A 21 23.18 11.44 -3.51
CA LEU A 21 22.28 10.47 -4.14
C LEU A 21 22.15 10.71 -5.66
N PRO A 22 22.48 9.75 -6.54
CA PRO A 22 22.41 9.95 -7.99
C PRO A 22 21.00 10.37 -8.44
N ASN A 23 20.92 11.28 -9.41
CA ASN A 23 19.63 11.79 -9.91
C ASN A 23 18.84 10.70 -10.63
N GLU A 24 19.53 9.74 -11.24
CA GLU A 24 18.95 8.60 -11.93
C GLU A 24 18.06 7.81 -10.98
N ARG A 25 18.46 7.63 -9.71
CA ARG A 25 17.67 6.93 -8.68
C ARG A 25 16.38 7.67 -8.27
N LEU A 26 16.19 8.90 -8.77
CA LEU A 26 14.99 9.71 -8.58
C LEU A 26 14.04 9.63 -9.77
N GLU A 27 14.39 8.88 -10.83
CA GLU A 27 13.54 8.66 -12.00
C GLU A 27 12.63 7.44 -11.82
N PRO A 28 11.36 7.48 -12.28
CA PRO A 28 10.40 6.39 -12.07
C PRO A 28 10.88 5.00 -12.48
N ALA A 29 11.65 4.89 -13.57
CA ALA A 29 12.19 3.62 -14.05
C ALA A 29 13.21 3.01 -13.06
N GLU A 30 13.99 3.89 -12.43
CA GLU A 30 15.14 3.58 -11.58
C GLU A 30 14.82 3.72 -10.09
N TYR A 31 13.54 3.86 -9.73
CA TYR A 31 13.14 3.89 -8.32
C TYR A 31 13.66 2.65 -7.61
N GLU A 32 14.31 2.89 -6.48
CA GLU A 32 14.74 1.88 -5.54
C GLU A 32 13.55 0.98 -5.15
N ASN A 33 13.81 -0.31 -4.96
CA ASN A 33 12.78 -1.28 -4.58
C ASN A 33 12.03 -0.85 -3.31
N THR A 34 12.72 -0.22 -2.37
CA THR A 34 12.12 0.35 -1.16
C THR A 34 11.02 1.37 -1.47
N THR A 35 11.27 2.27 -2.42
CA THR A 35 10.30 3.29 -2.87
C THR A 35 9.11 2.61 -3.57
N LYS A 36 9.40 1.67 -4.48
CA LYS A 36 8.37 0.91 -5.20
C LYS A 36 7.46 0.16 -4.23
N LEU A 37 8.04 -0.61 -3.30
CA LEU A 37 7.32 -1.36 -2.25
C LEU A 37 6.47 -0.45 -1.37
N LEU A 38 7.00 0.71 -0.96
CA LEU A 38 6.23 1.66 -0.17
C LEU A 38 5.01 2.21 -0.93
N MET A 39 5.19 2.57 -2.20
CA MET A 39 4.07 2.99 -3.05
C MET A 39 3.04 1.87 -3.22
N VAL A 40 3.50 0.61 -3.30
CA VAL A 40 2.60 -0.55 -3.36
C VAL A 40 1.75 -0.68 -2.11
N ILE A 41 2.42 -0.74 -0.95
CA ILE A 41 1.78 -0.88 0.35
C ILE A 41 0.76 0.24 0.57
N THR A 42 1.15 1.49 0.30
CA THR A 42 0.30 2.66 0.51
C THR A 42 -0.88 2.71 -0.45
N GLY A 43 -0.69 2.36 -1.72
CA GLY A 43 -1.78 2.26 -2.69
C GLY A 43 -2.80 1.20 -2.29
N PHE A 44 -2.37 0.01 -1.89
CA PHE A 44 -3.28 -1.05 -1.47
C PHE A 44 -3.96 -0.78 -0.13
N LEU A 45 -3.25 -0.16 0.83
CA LEU A 45 -3.88 0.34 2.05
C LEU A 45 -4.97 1.37 1.74
N ASN A 46 -4.74 2.26 0.77
CA ASN A 46 -5.77 3.18 0.31
C ASN A 46 -6.97 2.41 -0.27
N ASP A 47 -6.75 1.49 -1.21
CA ASP A 47 -7.81 0.71 -1.85
C ASP A 47 -8.70 -0.04 -0.83
N THR A 48 -8.08 -0.66 0.19
CA THR A 48 -8.84 -1.33 1.27
C THR A 48 -9.73 -0.39 2.07
N ARG A 49 -9.39 0.89 2.16
CA ARG A 49 -10.14 1.89 2.92
C ARG A 49 -11.13 2.67 2.07
N SER A 50 -10.77 3.05 0.84
CA SER A 50 -11.57 3.90 -0.04
C SER A 50 -12.54 3.14 -0.93
N ASN A 51 -12.51 1.80 -0.95
CA ASN A 51 -13.30 0.97 -1.88
C ASN A 51 -14.78 1.34 -1.98
N GLN A 52 -15.47 1.61 -0.87
CA GLN A 52 -16.90 1.94 -0.91
C GLN A 52 -17.16 3.28 -1.60
N LYS A 53 -16.32 4.27 -1.30
CA LYS A 53 -16.38 5.59 -1.94
C LYS A 53 -16.03 5.48 -3.42
N GLU A 54 -14.95 4.78 -3.75
CA GLU A 54 -14.51 4.61 -5.13
C GLU A 54 -15.52 3.83 -5.97
N LYS A 55 -16.19 2.83 -5.39
CA LYS A 55 -17.31 2.13 -6.03
C LYS A 55 -18.46 3.07 -6.37
N ALA A 56 -18.84 3.96 -5.44
CA ALA A 56 -19.87 4.97 -5.68
C ALA A 56 -19.46 5.97 -6.77
N ASP A 57 -18.18 6.33 -6.82
CA ASP A 57 -17.59 7.21 -7.84
C ASP A 57 -17.32 6.48 -9.18
N GLY A 58 -17.66 5.19 -9.31
CA GLY A 58 -17.42 4.39 -10.51
C GLY A 58 -15.94 4.08 -10.79
N LYS A 59 -15.07 4.28 -9.81
CA LYS A 59 -13.63 4.05 -9.91
C LYS A 59 -13.26 2.63 -9.47
N MET A 60 -12.63 1.88 -10.37
CA MET A 60 -12.11 0.54 -10.06
C MET A 60 -10.81 0.64 -9.25
N ASN A 61 -10.69 -0.19 -8.21
CA ASN A 61 -9.47 -0.37 -7.41
C ASN A 61 -9.18 -1.86 -7.21
N LEU A 62 -8.09 -2.24 -6.52
CA LEU A 62 -7.71 -3.66 -6.43
C LEU A 62 -8.74 -4.52 -5.67
N VAL A 63 -9.38 -3.98 -4.63
CA VAL A 63 -10.43 -4.70 -3.88
C VAL A 63 -11.63 -4.99 -4.78
N LEU A 64 -12.08 -3.97 -5.53
CA LEU A 64 -13.22 -4.10 -6.44
C LEU A 64 -12.89 -5.00 -7.63
N LEU A 65 -11.65 -4.97 -8.12
CA LEU A 65 -11.18 -5.85 -9.18
C LEU A 65 -11.21 -7.32 -8.72
N HIS A 66 -10.66 -7.62 -7.54
CA HIS A 66 -10.71 -8.97 -6.98
C HIS A 66 -12.14 -9.45 -6.79
N GLN A 67 -13.03 -8.60 -6.28
CA GLN A 67 -14.46 -8.93 -6.14
C GLN A 67 -15.11 -9.22 -7.49
N ASN A 68 -14.79 -8.46 -8.53
CA ASN A 68 -15.35 -8.64 -9.87
C ASN A 68 -14.86 -9.94 -10.54
N GLU A 69 -13.59 -10.30 -10.32
CA GLU A 69 -12.99 -11.56 -10.80
C GLU A 69 -13.46 -12.78 -10.00
N ASN A 70 -13.95 -12.56 -8.77
CA ASN A 70 -14.44 -13.61 -7.88
C ASN A 70 -15.88 -13.29 -7.41
N PRO A 71 -16.92 -13.48 -8.25
CA PRO A 71 -18.28 -13.07 -7.94
C PRO A 71 -18.89 -13.74 -6.69
N GLN A 72 -18.34 -14.87 -6.26
CA GLN A 72 -18.75 -15.56 -5.03
C GLN A 72 -18.11 -14.96 -3.77
N ALA A 73 -17.05 -14.18 -3.92
CA ALA A 73 -16.35 -13.58 -2.81
C ALA A 73 -17.09 -12.36 -2.29
N CYS A 74 -17.26 -12.28 -0.98
CA CYS A 74 -17.80 -11.07 -0.36
C CYS A 74 -16.75 -9.94 -0.38
N ILE A 75 -17.18 -8.72 -0.08
CA ILE A 75 -16.28 -7.57 -0.04
C ILE A 75 -15.19 -7.75 1.05
N ASP A 76 -15.54 -8.36 2.18
CA ASP A 76 -14.61 -8.56 3.29
C ASP A 76 -13.51 -9.58 2.94
N GLU A 77 -13.84 -10.63 2.18
CA GLU A 77 -12.86 -11.59 1.65
C GLU A 77 -11.91 -10.91 0.66
N SER A 78 -12.42 -10.01 -0.18
CA SER A 78 -11.59 -9.25 -1.12
C SER A 78 -10.68 -8.25 -0.40
N ILE A 79 -11.17 -7.62 0.68
CA ILE A 79 -10.35 -6.78 1.56
C ILE A 79 -9.28 -7.61 2.27
N ALA A 80 -9.62 -8.80 2.76
CA ALA A 80 -8.68 -9.70 3.42
C ALA A 80 -7.55 -10.14 2.47
N TYR A 81 -7.89 -10.50 1.23
CA TYR A 81 -6.92 -10.81 0.17
C TYR A 81 -5.93 -9.67 -0.05
N VAL A 82 -6.41 -8.44 -0.23
CA VAL A 82 -5.53 -7.28 -0.44
C VAL A 82 -4.67 -7.00 0.80
N LYS A 83 -5.20 -7.20 2.01
CA LYS A 83 -4.42 -7.08 3.26
C LYS A 83 -3.30 -8.11 3.36
N GLU A 84 -3.50 -9.33 2.87
CA GLU A 84 -2.45 -10.35 2.81
C GLU A 84 -1.31 -9.91 1.87
N ILE A 85 -1.64 -9.40 0.69
CA ILE A 85 -0.66 -8.83 -0.24
C ILE A 85 0.10 -7.67 0.41
N VAL A 86 -0.59 -6.79 1.15
CA VAL A 86 0.05 -5.71 1.89
C VAL A 86 1.05 -6.25 2.91
N GLU A 87 0.71 -7.27 3.68
CA GLU A 87 1.61 -7.86 4.68
C GLU A 87 2.81 -8.57 4.03
N MET A 88 2.63 -9.22 2.88
CA MET A 88 3.74 -9.78 2.10
C MET A 88 4.71 -8.69 1.64
N ASN A 89 4.21 -7.63 1.00
CA ASN A 89 5.02 -6.50 0.55
C ASN A 89 5.69 -5.78 1.71
N ARG A 90 5.01 -5.69 2.86
CA ARG A 90 5.57 -5.09 4.08
C ARG A 90 6.74 -5.88 4.63
N LYS A 91 6.67 -7.21 4.67
CA LYS A 91 7.80 -8.06 5.07
C LYS A 91 9.00 -7.82 4.15
N GLU A 92 8.76 -7.75 2.84
CA GLU A 92 9.83 -7.49 1.87
C GLU A 92 10.42 -6.09 2.00
N PHE A 93 9.59 -5.08 2.21
CA PHE A 93 10.02 -3.72 2.50
C PHE A 93 10.91 -3.65 3.75
N LEU A 94 10.52 -4.34 4.82
CA LEU A 94 11.30 -4.37 6.07
C LEU A 94 12.66 -5.05 5.87
N LYS A 95 12.76 -6.09 5.05
CA LYS A 95 14.07 -6.67 4.70
C LYS A 95 14.97 -5.64 4.02
N HIS A 96 14.46 -4.94 3.00
CA HIS A 96 15.22 -3.92 2.27
C HIS A 96 15.71 -2.76 3.16
N VAL A 97 14.90 -2.37 4.14
CA VAL A 97 15.20 -1.23 5.04
C VAL A 97 16.07 -1.63 6.23
N LEU A 98 15.90 -2.83 6.79
CA LEU A 98 16.55 -3.24 8.04
C LEU A 98 17.78 -4.12 7.83
N MET A 99 17.85 -4.87 6.72
CA MET A 99 18.99 -5.73 6.43
C MET A 99 20.04 -4.98 5.61
N ASP A 100 21.30 -5.15 5.97
CA ASP A 100 22.41 -4.64 5.20
C ASP A 100 22.61 -5.49 3.92
N GLY A 101 23.10 -4.85 2.85
CA GLY A 101 23.40 -5.53 1.57
C GLY A 101 22.23 -5.73 0.59
N PHE A 102 20.97 -5.50 1.00
CA PHE A 102 19.81 -5.61 0.08
C PHE A 102 19.60 -4.37 -0.80
N VAL A 103 19.92 -3.21 -0.27
CA VAL A 103 19.76 -1.91 -0.96
C VAL A 103 20.93 -1.02 -0.59
N ASP A 104 21.53 -0.43 -1.62
CA ASP A 104 22.57 0.58 -1.53
C ASP A 104 21.97 1.97 -1.24
N LEU A 105 21.08 2.04 -0.25
CA LEU A 105 20.45 3.29 0.18
C LEU A 105 21.07 3.74 1.52
N PRO A 106 21.46 5.03 1.67
CA PRO A 106 22.01 5.54 2.91
C PRO A 106 21.05 5.32 4.09
N LYS A 107 21.61 5.06 5.28
CA LYS A 107 20.83 4.85 6.51
C LYS A 107 19.79 5.96 6.81
N PRO A 108 20.09 7.26 6.63
CA PRO A 108 19.08 8.32 6.80
C PRO A 108 17.88 8.15 5.86
N CYS A 109 18.12 7.79 4.60
CA CYS A 109 17.08 7.57 3.60
C CYS A 109 16.26 6.30 3.92
N LYS A 110 16.88 5.22 4.39
CA LYS A 110 16.18 4.01 4.90
C LYS A 110 15.24 4.36 6.06
N ASN A 111 15.71 5.17 7.02
CA ASN A 111 14.90 5.63 8.15
C ASN A 111 13.73 6.54 7.72
N LEU A 112 13.94 7.39 6.71
CA LEU A 112 12.86 8.21 6.13
C LEU A 112 11.76 7.33 5.53
N HIS A 113 12.11 6.33 4.72
CA HIS A 113 11.14 5.39 4.16
C HIS A 113 10.37 4.64 5.25
N LEU A 114 11.06 4.17 6.29
CA LEU A 114 10.43 3.49 7.44
C LEU A 114 9.43 4.40 8.16
N SER A 115 9.81 5.66 8.38
CA SER A 115 8.96 6.66 9.04
C SER A 115 7.73 6.96 8.20
N CYS A 116 7.91 7.10 6.89
CA CYS A 116 6.80 7.34 5.96
C CYS A 116 5.81 6.16 5.95
N MET A 117 6.31 4.91 5.91
CA MET A 117 5.45 3.73 6.02
C MET A 117 4.60 3.74 7.30
N ARG A 118 5.18 4.10 8.44
CA ARG A 118 4.45 4.19 9.72
C ARG A 118 3.35 5.25 9.66
N VAL A 119 3.63 6.42 9.09
CA VAL A 119 2.66 7.50 8.93
C VAL A 119 1.47 7.05 8.07
N PHE A 120 1.72 6.43 6.92
CA PHE A 120 0.64 5.89 6.09
C PHE A 120 -0.17 4.81 6.81
N GLN A 121 0.50 3.89 7.51
CA GLN A 121 -0.19 2.88 8.31
C GLN A 121 -1.09 3.51 9.38
N MET A 122 -0.64 4.59 10.03
CA MET A 122 -1.49 5.32 10.98
C MET A 122 -2.71 5.91 10.27
N PHE A 123 -2.54 6.62 9.16
CA PHE A 123 -3.67 7.20 8.42
C PHE A 123 -4.69 6.16 7.99
N PHE A 124 -4.27 5.00 7.48
CA PHE A 124 -5.18 3.97 6.99
C PHE A 124 -5.75 3.05 8.09
N LYS A 125 -5.13 2.99 9.28
CA LYS A 125 -5.66 2.26 10.46
C LYS A 125 -6.62 3.08 11.32
N ILE A 126 -6.33 4.38 11.52
CA ILE A 126 -7.06 5.23 12.48
C ILE A 126 -8.51 5.46 12.07
N VAL A 127 -8.81 5.47 10.78
CA VAL A 127 -10.18 5.59 10.28
C VAL A 127 -10.68 4.20 9.93
N SER A 128 -10.85 3.38 10.97
CA SER A 128 -11.61 2.14 10.86
C SER A 128 -13.05 2.52 10.53
N GLN A 129 -13.58 2.00 9.41
CA GLN A 129 -15.02 2.01 9.18
C GLN A 129 -15.67 1.41 10.42
N LYS A 130 -16.55 2.17 11.08
CA LYS A 130 -17.54 1.54 11.97
C LYS A 130 -18.19 0.43 11.16
N PRO A 131 -18.38 -0.78 11.72
CA PRO A 131 -19.15 -1.80 11.03
C PRO A 131 -20.53 -1.19 10.76
N VAL A 132 -20.79 -0.83 9.51
CA VAL A 132 -22.16 -0.57 9.12
C VAL A 132 -22.76 -1.96 9.06
N SER A 133 -23.54 -2.30 10.08
CA SER A 133 -24.36 -3.49 10.13
C SER A 133 -25.41 -3.40 9.02
N PHE A 134 -24.99 -3.59 7.78
CA PHE A 134 -25.87 -4.11 6.77
C PHE A 134 -25.86 -5.61 7.00
N SER A 135 -27.01 -6.11 7.43
CA SER A 135 -27.36 -7.52 7.30
C SER A 135 -26.99 -7.95 5.88
N CYS A 136 -25.85 -8.63 5.76
CA CYS A 136 -25.42 -9.24 4.53
C CYS A 136 -26.56 -10.18 4.15
N GLY A 137 -27.26 -9.87 3.06
CA GLY A 137 -28.23 -10.78 2.49
C GLY A 137 -27.47 -12.02 2.08
N ILE A 138 -27.47 -13.01 2.97
CA ILE A 138 -27.15 -14.42 2.79
C ILE A 138 -25.92 -14.64 1.90
N CYS A 139 -24.76 -14.83 2.53
CA CYS A 139 -23.61 -15.45 1.90
C CYS A 139 -24.06 -16.77 1.24
N PRO A 140 -23.74 -17.02 -0.05
CA PRO A 140 -24.14 -18.26 -0.74
C PRO A 140 -23.64 -19.54 -0.05
N ASN A 141 -22.64 -19.40 0.84
CA ASN A 141 -21.97 -20.50 1.52
C ASN A 141 -22.58 -20.90 2.88
N ASP A 142 -23.63 -20.21 3.35
CA ASP A 142 -24.35 -20.57 4.59
C ASP A 142 -25.44 -21.65 4.36
N ARG A 143 -25.36 -22.41 3.27
CA ARG A 143 -26.18 -23.59 3.00
C ARG A 143 -25.33 -24.85 2.95
N LYS A 144 -24.87 -25.33 4.10
CA LYS A 144 -24.71 -26.76 4.41
C LYS A 144 -24.87 -27.02 5.90
#